data_AF-A0A3P6RMN6-F1
#
_entry.id   AF-A0A3P6RMN6-F1
#
_cell.length_a   1.000
_cell.length_b   1.000
_cell.length_c   1.000
_cell.angle_alpha   90.00
_cell.angle_beta   90.00
_cell.angle_gamma   90.00
#
_symmetry.space_group_name_H-M   'P 1'
#
loop_
_entity.id
_entity.type
_entity.pdbx_description
1 polymer ?
#
loop_
_entity_poly.entity_id
_entity_poly.type
_entity_poly.pdbx_seq_one_letter_code
_entity_poly.pdbx_strand_id
1 'polypeptide(L)'
;MMRNDNGFELGTRSDGSKIGDVVLPKWASSPEEFVLLHRQALESDLVSCQLNQWIDLIFGYKQKGPEAVRATNVFYYLTYEGAVCLKSIENAAQLEAVQQQIQSFGQTPVQLLAEAHPPRHSVMTMVSLRWLGLSRRRTKGVVRKCRKGIP
;
A
#
# COMPACT_ATOMS: atom_id res chain seq x y z
N MET A 1 19.38 -8.91 -8.42
CA MET A 1 19.04 -8.16 -7.19
C MET A 1 19.56 -8.87 -5.94
N MET A 2 19.24 -10.15 -5.73
CA MET A 2 19.71 -10.87 -4.52
C MET A 2 21.06 -11.58 -4.70
N ARG A 3 21.58 -11.66 -5.94
CA ARG A 3 22.89 -12.20 -6.27
C ARG A 3 23.86 -11.05 -6.59
N ASN A 4 25.11 -11.21 -6.20
CA ASN A 4 26.22 -10.35 -6.57
C ASN A 4 26.93 -10.91 -7.82
N ASP A 5 26.18 -11.00 -8.93
CA ASP A 5 26.69 -11.60 -10.18
C ASP A 5 27.88 -10.82 -10.77
N ASN A 6 27.95 -9.52 -10.48
CA ASN A 6 29.03 -8.64 -10.92
C ASN A 6 30.32 -8.78 -10.10
N GLY A 7 30.31 -9.59 -9.03
CA GLY A 7 31.49 -9.83 -8.20
C GLY A 7 31.97 -8.59 -7.44
N PHE A 8 31.06 -7.69 -7.05
CA PHE A 8 31.42 -6.48 -6.30
C PHE A 8 32.10 -6.82 -4.97
N GLU A 9 33.11 -6.02 -4.59
CA GLU A 9 33.75 -6.11 -3.29
C GLU A 9 32.93 -5.35 -2.23
N LEU A 10 32.03 -6.08 -1.57
CA LEU A 10 31.11 -5.51 -0.57
C LEU A 10 31.70 -5.45 0.86
N GLY A 11 32.95 -5.87 1.01
CA GLY A 11 33.66 -5.90 2.30
C GLY A 11 33.35 -7.12 3.17
N THR A 12 33.67 -7.01 4.45
CA THR A 12 33.56 -8.08 5.45
C THR A 12 32.79 -7.56 6.65
N ARG A 13 31.90 -8.39 7.21
CA ARG A 13 31.18 -8.09 8.43
C ARG A 13 32.11 -8.12 9.65
N SER A 14 31.64 -7.56 10.76
CA SER A 14 32.37 -7.56 12.05
C SER A 14 32.63 -8.96 12.60
N ASP A 15 31.85 -9.96 12.18
CA ASP A 15 32.05 -11.38 12.50
C ASP A 15 33.10 -12.07 11.60
N GLY A 16 33.73 -11.34 10.67
CA GLY A 16 34.72 -11.86 9.73
C GLY A 16 34.12 -12.50 8.47
N SER A 17 32.80 -12.55 8.32
CA SER A 17 32.16 -13.12 7.12
C SER A 17 32.20 -12.15 5.94
N LYS A 18 32.64 -12.63 4.77
CA LYS A 18 32.66 -11.83 3.53
C LYS A 18 31.24 -11.57 3.06
N ILE A 19 30.95 -10.33 2.67
CA ILE A 19 29.65 -9.92 2.15
C ILE A 19 29.60 -10.28 0.65
N GLY A 20 28.52 -10.97 0.25
CA GLY A 20 28.27 -11.41 -1.11
C GLY A 20 26.77 -11.44 -1.39
N ASP A 21 26.27 -12.59 -1.84
CA ASP A 21 24.84 -12.80 -2.08
C ASP A 21 23.99 -12.57 -0.82
N VAL A 22 22.74 -12.18 -1.03
CA VAL A 22 21.76 -12.04 0.05
C VAL A 22 21.48 -13.42 0.65
N VAL A 23 21.60 -13.52 1.97
CA VAL A 23 21.30 -14.75 2.70
C VAL A 23 19.78 -14.97 2.68
N LEU A 24 19.35 -16.07 2.09
CA LEU A 24 17.93 -16.41 1.96
C LEU A 24 17.41 -17.16 3.20
N PRO A 25 16.11 -17.05 3.50
CA PRO A 25 15.45 -17.90 4.49
C PRO A 25 15.50 -19.39 4.11
N LYS A 26 15.42 -20.27 5.12
CA LYS A 26 15.50 -21.74 4.93
C LYS A 26 14.45 -22.35 3.98
N TRP A 27 13.36 -21.64 3.74
CA TRP A 27 12.27 -22.10 2.87
C TRP A 27 12.48 -21.73 1.40
N ALA A 28 13.52 -20.96 1.06
CA ALA A 28 13.88 -20.63 -0.32
C ALA A 28 15.30 -21.11 -0.63
N SER A 29 15.41 -21.99 -1.61
CA SER A 29 16.67 -22.58 -2.08
C SER A 29 17.38 -21.67 -3.06
N SER A 30 16.65 -20.79 -3.75
CA SER A 30 17.20 -19.83 -4.71
C SER A 30 16.48 -18.47 -4.65
N PRO A 31 17.12 -17.38 -5.11
CA PRO A 31 16.48 -16.07 -5.24
C PRO A 31 15.22 -16.08 -6.10
N GLU A 32 15.20 -16.91 -7.14
CA GLU A 32 14.06 -17.05 -8.04
C GLU A 32 12.89 -17.72 -7.32
N GLU A 33 13.15 -18.77 -6.53
CA GLU A 33 12.15 -19.40 -5.66
C GLU A 33 11.64 -18.43 -4.58
N PHE A 34 12.54 -17.64 -3.97
CA PHE A 34 12.18 -16.62 -2.98
C PHE A 34 11.16 -15.62 -3.53
N VAL A 35 11.41 -15.09 -4.74
CA VAL A 35 10.50 -14.13 -5.40
C VAL A 35 9.21 -14.81 -5.82
N LEU A 36 9.28 -16.04 -6.33
CA LEU A 36 8.11 -16.81 -6.73
C LEU A 36 7.15 -17.03 -5.55
N LEU A 37 7.68 -17.44 -4.39
CA LEU A 37 6.89 -17.67 -3.18
C LEU A 37 6.30 -16.38 -2.62
N HIS A 38 7.03 -15.26 -2.66
CA HIS A 38 6.47 -13.94 -2.30
C HIS A 38 5.33 -13.52 -3.23
N ARG A 39 5.46 -13.75 -4.53
CA ARG A 39 4.38 -13.49 -5.50
C ARG A 39 3.16 -14.38 -5.22
N GLN A 40 3.36 -15.66 -4.93
CA GLN A 40 2.26 -16.56 -4.56
C GLN A 40 1.55 -16.11 -3.29
N ALA A 41 2.31 -15.67 -2.27
CA ALA A 41 1.74 -15.12 -1.05
C ALA A 41 0.93 -13.84 -1.30
N LEU A 42 1.45 -12.94 -2.14
CA LEU A 42 0.78 -11.69 -2.51
C LEU A 42 -0.54 -11.93 -3.26
N GLU A 43 -0.59 -12.93 -4.13
CA GLU A 43 -1.79 -13.31 -4.90
C GLU A 43 -2.74 -14.24 -4.12
N SER A 44 -2.41 -14.59 -2.88
CA SER A 44 -3.25 -15.47 -2.06
C SER A 44 -4.59 -14.83 -1.69
N ASP A 45 -5.58 -15.68 -1.38
CA ASP A 45 -6.90 -15.22 -0.92
C ASP A 45 -6.82 -14.42 0.40
N LEU A 46 -5.84 -14.74 1.25
CA LEU A 46 -5.62 -14.07 2.53
C LEU A 46 -5.19 -12.62 2.33
N VAL A 47 -4.23 -12.38 1.44
CA VAL A 47 -3.81 -11.02 1.10
C VAL A 47 -4.92 -10.32 0.34
N SER A 48 -5.56 -11.00 -0.62
CA SER A 48 -6.62 -10.41 -1.43
C SER A 48 -7.79 -9.86 -0.60
N CYS A 49 -8.21 -10.54 0.48
CA CYS A 49 -9.33 -10.07 1.30
C CYS A 49 -8.98 -8.94 2.27
N GLN A 50 -7.69 -8.64 2.49
CA GLN A 50 -7.25 -7.60 3.43
C GLN A 50 -6.39 -6.49 2.80
N LEU A 51 -5.97 -6.64 1.54
CA LEU A 51 -5.09 -5.68 0.88
C LEU A 51 -5.68 -4.26 0.85
N ASN A 52 -7.01 -4.14 0.82
CA ASN A 52 -7.71 -2.85 0.90
C ASN A 52 -7.34 -2.08 2.18
N GLN A 53 -7.10 -2.75 3.30
CA GLN A 53 -6.70 -2.10 4.56
C GLN A 53 -5.28 -1.55 4.50
N TRP A 54 -4.37 -2.20 3.75
CA TRP A 54 -3.04 -1.66 3.48
C TRP A 54 -3.11 -0.46 2.53
N ILE A 55 -3.98 -0.53 1.51
CA ILE A 55 -4.25 0.60 0.62
C ILE A 55 -4.80 1.79 1.41
N ASP A 56 -5.68 1.56 2.40
CA ASP A 56 -6.20 2.61 3.27
C ASP A 56 -5.10 3.34 4.06
N LEU A 57 -4.04 2.65 4.45
CA LEU A 57 -2.89 3.23 5.16
C LEU A 57 -2.01 4.07 4.23
N ILE A 58 -1.72 3.57 3.03
CA ILE A 58 -0.74 4.20 2.14
C ILE A 58 -1.37 5.26 1.25
N PHE A 59 -2.59 5.06 0.75
CA PHE A 59 -3.25 5.93 -0.23
C PHE A 59 -4.66 6.38 0.20
N GLY A 60 -5.23 5.78 1.24
CA GLY A 60 -6.60 6.04 1.65
C GLY A 60 -6.74 6.93 2.89
N TYR A 61 -7.91 6.82 3.51
CA TYR A 61 -8.33 7.71 4.59
C TYR A 61 -7.52 7.58 5.89
N LYS A 62 -6.71 6.51 6.05
CA LYS A 62 -5.83 6.31 7.22
C LYS A 62 -4.41 6.84 7.02
N GLN A 63 -4.14 7.56 5.93
CA GLN A 63 -2.82 8.16 5.69
C GLN A 63 -2.56 9.39 6.57
N LYS A 64 -3.60 10.18 6.90
CA LYS A 64 -3.50 11.45 7.64
C LYS A 64 -4.63 11.57 8.68
N GLY A 65 -4.54 12.59 9.54
CA GLY A 65 -5.58 12.94 10.49
C GLY A 65 -5.73 11.96 11.67
N PRO A 66 -6.87 12.00 12.39
CA PRO A 66 -7.10 11.16 13.57
C PRO A 66 -7.02 9.65 13.26
N GLU A 67 -7.40 9.25 12.05
CA GLU A 67 -7.37 7.86 11.59
C GLU A 67 -5.95 7.30 11.52
N ALA A 68 -5.00 8.12 11.04
CA ALA A 68 -3.58 7.76 11.00
C ALA A 68 -3.02 7.58 12.41
N VAL A 69 -3.40 8.44 13.37
CA VAL A 69 -2.99 8.29 14.78
C VAL A 69 -3.55 6.99 15.36
N ARG A 70 -4.84 6.70 15.15
CA ARG A 70 -5.47 5.47 15.62
C ARG A 70 -4.85 4.21 15.01
N ALA A 71 -4.37 4.29 13.77
CA ALA A 71 -3.70 3.20 13.07
C ALA A 71 -2.17 3.20 13.26
N THR A 72 -1.61 4.07 14.11
CA THR A 72 -0.16 4.22 14.33
C THR A 72 0.64 4.44 13.04
N ASN A 73 0.09 5.21 12.10
CA ASN A 73 0.59 5.43 10.74
C ASN A 73 0.93 6.91 10.49
N VAL A 74 1.49 7.59 11.48
CA VAL A 74 1.88 9.00 11.37
C VAL A 74 3.38 9.10 11.10
N PHE A 75 3.75 9.72 9.98
CA PHE A 75 5.12 9.98 9.58
C PHE A 75 5.54 11.41 9.91
N TYR A 76 6.83 11.72 9.70
CA TYR A 76 7.35 13.06 9.90
C TYR A 76 6.67 14.07 8.96
N TYR A 77 6.34 15.26 9.46
CA TYR A 77 5.44 16.19 8.76
C TYR A 77 5.91 16.58 7.35
N LEU A 78 7.23 16.70 7.12
CA LEU A 78 7.81 17.03 5.81
C LEU A 78 7.64 15.93 4.75
N THR A 79 7.30 14.71 5.16
CA THR A 79 7.06 13.61 4.21
C THR A 79 5.71 13.76 3.50
N TYR A 80 4.79 14.55 4.04
CA TYR A 80 3.47 14.75 3.45
C TYR A 80 3.49 15.88 2.42
N GLU A 81 2.85 15.63 1.29
CA GLU A 81 2.62 16.66 0.27
C GLU A 81 1.92 17.89 0.88
N GLY A 82 2.39 19.08 0.48
CA GLY A 82 1.81 20.35 0.88
C GLY A 82 2.11 20.78 2.32
N ALA A 83 2.91 20.03 3.07
CA ALA A 83 3.26 20.38 4.45
C ALA A 83 4.03 21.70 4.58
N VAL A 84 4.83 22.06 3.56
CA VAL A 84 5.61 23.30 3.52
C VAL A 84 5.58 23.89 2.12
N CYS A 85 5.38 25.21 2.03
CA CYS A 85 5.57 25.95 0.79
C CYS A 85 7.04 26.34 0.65
N LEU A 86 7.78 25.70 -0.27
CA LEU A 86 9.21 26.01 -0.46
C LEU A 86 9.45 27.48 -0.84
N LYS A 87 8.49 28.11 -1.53
CA LYS A 87 8.59 29.52 -1.94
C LYS A 87 8.45 30.51 -0.80
N SER A 88 7.88 30.11 0.34
CA SER A 88 7.73 31.00 1.50
C SER A 88 8.96 30.99 2.41
N ILE A 89 9.97 30.16 2.13
CA ILE A 89 11.21 30.11 2.91
C ILE A 89 12.18 31.13 2.32
N GLU A 90 12.40 32.24 3.03
CA GLU A 90 13.29 33.32 2.59
C GLU A 90 14.77 32.98 2.80
N ASN A 91 15.08 32.21 3.84
CA ASN A 91 16.46 31.85 4.17
C ASN A 91 16.93 30.67 3.31
N ALA A 92 17.95 30.93 2.47
CA ALA A 92 18.53 29.94 1.56
C ALA A 92 19.04 28.67 2.28
N ALA A 93 19.67 28.80 3.45
CA ALA A 93 20.18 27.65 4.20
C ALA A 93 19.04 26.77 4.75
N GLN A 94 17.94 27.38 5.18
CA GLN A 94 16.76 26.63 5.62
C GLN A 94 16.05 25.95 4.46
N LEU A 95 15.97 26.62 3.31
CA LEU A 95 15.38 26.06 2.09
C LEU A 95 16.16 24.81 1.65
N GLU A 96 17.50 24.91 1.59
CA GLU A 96 18.36 23.79 1.23
C GLU A 96 18.20 22.62 2.19
N ALA A 97 18.20 22.88 3.51
CA ALA A 97 18.01 21.84 4.52
C ALA A 97 16.65 21.13 4.37
N VAL A 98 15.57 21.88 4.13
CA VAL A 98 14.23 21.30 3.90
C VAL A 98 14.18 20.48 2.62
N GLN A 99 14.82 20.95 1.54
CA GLN A 99 14.89 20.22 0.28
C GLN A 99 15.66 18.91 0.43
N GLN A 100 16.83 18.94 1.07
CA GLN A 100 17.62 17.75 1.36
C GLN A 100 16.84 16.74 2.21
N GLN A 101 16.10 17.25 3.22
CA GLN A 101 15.25 16.41 4.06
C GLN A 101 14.17 15.70 3.24
N ILE A 102 13.45 16.42 2.37
CA ILE A 102 12.39 15.87 1.51
C ILE A 102 12.95 14.87 0.48
N GLN A 103 14.15 15.10 -0.03
CA GLN A 103 14.78 14.23 -1.04
C GLN A 103 15.32 12.93 -0.44
N SER A 104 15.84 12.99 0.78
CA SER A 104 16.62 11.89 1.36
C SER A 104 15.85 11.08 2.41
N PHE A 105 14.83 11.66 3.06
CA PHE A 105 14.16 11.07 4.22
C PHE A 105 12.65 10.81 4.01
N GLY A 106 12.33 10.27 2.84
CA GLY A 106 11.01 9.71 2.55
C GLY A 106 9.98 10.72 2.04
N GLN A 107 9.12 10.24 1.14
CA GLN A 107 8.00 11.00 0.58
C GLN A 107 6.77 10.10 0.64
N THR A 108 5.76 10.54 1.40
CA THR A 108 4.49 9.81 1.49
C THR A 108 3.74 10.02 0.17
N PRO A 109 3.25 8.95 -0.48
CA PRO A 109 2.47 9.09 -1.70
C PRO A 109 1.24 9.99 -1.52
N VAL A 110 0.73 10.53 -2.62
CA VAL A 110 -0.50 11.35 -2.59
C VAL A 110 -1.68 10.51 -2.10
N GLN A 111 -2.53 11.10 -1.25
CA GLN A 111 -3.77 10.47 -0.83
C GLN A 111 -4.75 10.44 -2.00
N LEU A 112 -5.16 9.24 -2.41
CA LEU A 112 -6.06 9.02 -3.54
C LEU A 112 -7.53 8.93 -3.12
N LEU A 113 -7.80 8.43 -1.91
CA LEU A 113 -9.14 8.16 -1.42
C LEU A 113 -9.37 8.81 -0.05
N ALA A 114 -10.51 9.49 0.10
CA ALA A 114 -10.97 10.04 1.37
C ALA A 114 -11.85 9.05 2.16
N GLU A 115 -12.34 8.00 1.51
CA GLU A 115 -13.18 6.95 2.10
C GLU A 115 -12.44 5.60 2.13
N ALA A 116 -13.01 4.64 2.85
CA ALA A 116 -12.46 3.29 2.96
C ALA A 116 -12.44 2.57 1.61
N HIS A 117 -11.30 1.97 1.27
CA HIS A 117 -11.14 1.22 0.04
C HIS A 117 -12.03 -0.04 0.05
N PRO A 118 -12.82 -0.29 -1.00
CA PRO A 118 -13.69 -1.46 -1.05
C PRO A 118 -12.88 -2.76 -0.98
N PRO A 119 -13.29 -3.75 -0.17
CA PRO A 119 -12.60 -5.02 -0.10
C PRO A 119 -12.80 -5.81 -1.39
N ARG A 120 -11.75 -6.54 -1.82
CA ARG A 120 -11.87 -7.48 -2.93
C ARG A 120 -12.59 -8.74 -2.45
N HIS A 121 -13.60 -9.19 -3.19
CA HIS A 121 -14.26 -10.46 -2.91
C HIS A 121 -13.32 -11.62 -3.25
N SER A 122 -12.72 -12.25 -2.23
CA SER A 122 -11.98 -13.51 -2.39
C SER A 122 -12.92 -14.71 -2.26
N VAL A 123 -12.44 -15.91 -2.59
CA VAL A 123 -13.25 -17.14 -2.53
C VAL A 123 -13.76 -17.38 -1.10
N MET A 124 -12.98 -17.04 -0.07
CA MET A 124 -13.42 -17.08 1.34
C MET A 124 -14.58 -16.11 1.63
N THR A 125 -14.55 -14.90 1.05
CA THR A 125 -15.64 -13.92 1.18
C THR A 125 -16.93 -14.41 0.52
N MET A 126 -16.82 -15.16 -0.59
CA MET A 126 -17.99 -15.74 -1.27
C MET A 126 -18.62 -16.91 -0.51
N VAL A 127 -17.83 -17.72 0.22
CA VAL A 127 -18.36 -18.83 1.02
C VAL A 127 -19.26 -18.32 2.15
N SER A 128 -18.89 -17.22 2.82
CA SER A 128 -19.72 -16.60 3.86
C SER A 128 -21.07 -16.10 3.32
N LEU A 129 -21.08 -15.48 2.14
CA LEU A 129 -22.31 -15.01 1.48
C LEU A 129 -23.21 -16.14 0.97
N ARG A 130 -22.65 -17.31 0.66
CA ARG A 130 -23.41 -18.49 0.23
C ARG A 130 -24.12 -19.19 1.40
N TRP A 131 -23.56 -19.12 2.61
CA TRP A 131 -24.19 -19.63 3.83
C TRP A 131 -25.27 -18.71 4.40
N LEU A 132 -25.21 -17.39 4.14
CA LEU A 132 -26.20 -16.40 4.58
C LEU A 132 -27.48 -16.35 3.72
N GLY A 133 -27.71 -17.30 2.80
CA GLY A 133 -29.02 -17.48 2.15
C GLY A 133 -29.52 -16.29 1.32
N LEU A 134 -28.68 -15.32 0.97
CA LEU A 134 -29.05 -14.20 0.10
C LEU A 134 -29.04 -14.65 -1.36
N SER A 135 -30.02 -15.48 -1.70
CA SER A 135 -30.41 -15.77 -3.07
C SER A 135 -30.78 -14.46 -3.75
N ARG A 136 -29.95 -14.04 -4.72
CA ARG A 136 -30.21 -12.91 -5.61
C ARG A 136 -31.48 -13.22 -6.42
N ARG A 137 -32.66 -12.83 -5.92
CA ARG A 137 -33.89 -12.87 -6.73
C ARG A 137 -33.77 -11.82 -7.82
N ARG A 138 -33.54 -12.32 -9.04
CA ARG A 138 -33.79 -11.64 -10.31
C ARG A 138 -35.18 -11.01 -10.29
N THR A 139 -35.28 -9.68 -10.39
CA THR A 139 -36.49 -9.03 -10.89
C THR A 139 -36.24 -8.58 -12.33
N LYS A 140 -36.71 -9.40 -13.28
CA LYS A 140 -37.11 -8.91 -14.60
C LYS A 140 -38.47 -8.22 -14.40
N GLY A 141 -38.59 -6.97 -14.84
CA GLY A 141 -39.85 -6.24 -14.74
C GLY A 141 -39.79 -4.89 -15.44
N VAL A 142 -40.00 -4.92 -16.75
CA VAL A 142 -40.32 -3.74 -17.56
C VAL A 142 -41.64 -3.15 -17.07
N VAL A 143 -41.68 -1.86 -16.71
CA VAL A 143 -42.94 -1.09 -16.69
C VAL A 143 -42.69 0.32 -17.24
N ARG A 144 -43.61 0.71 -18.10
CA ARG A 144 -43.64 1.86 -19.01
C ARG A 144 -43.94 3.19 -18.31
N LYS A 145 -43.45 4.26 -18.96
CA LYS A 145 -43.85 5.68 -18.93
C LYS A 145 -45.33 5.94 -18.56
N CYS A 146 -45.59 6.95 -17.73
CA CYS A 146 -46.75 7.84 -17.88
C CYS A 146 -46.44 9.26 -17.33
N ARG A 147 -46.59 10.26 -18.22
CA ARG A 147 -46.65 11.70 -17.95
C ARG A 147 -48.09 12.09 -17.57
N LYS A 148 -48.22 13.31 -17.01
CA LYS A 148 -49.41 14.16 -16.69
C LYS A 148 -49.62 14.21 -15.17
N GLY A 149 -49.75 15.34 -14.47
CA GLY A 149 -49.99 16.75 -14.84
C GLY A 149 -50.98 17.32 -13.81
N ILE A 150 -50.54 18.36 -13.08
CA ILE A 150 -51.22 19.55 -12.48
C ILE A 150 -52.71 19.44 -12.08
N PRO A 151 -53.13 20.03 -10.94
CA PRO A 151 -53.42 21.48 -10.88
C PRO A 151 -52.49 22.27 -9.94
#